data_AF-A0A936VU75-F1
#
_entry.id   AF-A0A936VU75-F1
#
_cell.length_a   1.000
_cell.length_b   1.000
_cell.length_c   1.000
_cell.angle_alpha   90.00
_cell.angle_beta   90.00
_cell.angle_gamma   90.00
#
_symmetry.space_group_name_H-M   'P 1'
#
loop_
_entity.id
_entity.type
_entity.pdbx_description
1 polymer ?
#
loop_
_entity_poly.entity_id
_entity_poly.type
_entity_poly.pdbx_seq_one_letter_code
_entity_poly.pdbx_strand_id
1 'polypeptide(L)'
;MNTFSKSILKFAFLGLLIFAFSCSKSDSDDTTTKGCDKFGPTTGTAVINGNSNNLILAQYLLTDDFGDFEHGFQIGGVSSDCNELITFGFDIENSNSSPAGTYPIKSLSSSGINTATGNVIQQKVSPVSQSFVEMKSGQIVIKVVGTKKFEITLNAVLTDQSNVSLKATQQF
;
A
#
# COMPACT_ATOMS: atom_id res chain seq x y z
N MET A 1 -25.91 29.19 -15.18
CA MET A 1 -25.53 28.75 -13.83
C MET A 1 -24.33 27.82 -13.98
N ASN A 2 -23.14 28.32 -13.63
CA ASN A 2 -21.89 27.59 -13.74
C ASN A 2 -21.71 26.70 -12.50
N THR A 3 -21.74 25.38 -12.67
CA THR A 3 -21.25 24.41 -11.68
C THR A 3 -19.80 24.09 -12.01
N PHE A 4 -18.91 25.05 -11.74
CA PHE A 4 -17.47 24.83 -11.74
C PHE A 4 -17.00 24.55 -10.31
N SER A 5 -16.22 23.47 -10.17
CA SER A 5 -15.22 23.24 -9.14
C SER A 5 -15.69 23.05 -7.69
N LYS A 6 -15.74 21.78 -7.25
CA LYS A 6 -15.74 21.42 -5.81
C LYS A 6 -14.74 20.33 -5.41
N SER A 7 -13.77 19.97 -6.26
CA SER A 7 -12.87 18.83 -5.96
C SER A 7 -11.38 19.17 -5.81
N ILE A 8 -10.99 20.44 -5.64
CA ILE A 8 -9.57 20.85 -5.68
C ILE A 8 -8.89 20.93 -4.28
N LEU A 9 -9.54 20.60 -3.16
CA LEU A 9 -8.94 20.89 -1.85
C LEU A 9 -9.02 19.74 -0.84
N LYS A 10 -8.32 18.63 -1.08
CA LYS A 10 -8.08 17.59 -0.05
C LYS A 10 -6.67 16.96 -0.02
N PHE A 11 -5.67 17.51 -0.72
CA PHE A 11 -4.30 16.99 -0.67
C PHE A 11 -3.27 18.05 -0.23
N ALA A 12 -3.52 18.67 0.91
CA ALA A 12 -2.53 19.49 1.58
C ALA A 12 -2.59 19.22 3.08
N PHE A 13 -1.94 18.16 3.55
CA PHE A 13 -1.37 18.04 4.90
C PHE A 13 -0.76 16.65 5.02
N LEU A 14 0.53 16.51 4.70
CA LEU A 14 1.36 15.59 5.48
C LEU A 14 2.74 16.19 5.63
N GLY A 15 2.96 16.68 6.84
CA GLY A 15 4.11 17.45 7.24
C GLY A 15 5.40 16.65 7.20
N LEU A 16 6.44 17.38 6.80
CA LEU A 16 7.85 17.14 7.04
C LEU A 16 8.07 16.66 8.49
N LEU A 17 8.22 15.35 8.70
CA LEU A 17 8.77 14.80 9.93
C LEU A 17 10.28 14.60 9.74
N ILE A 18 11.02 15.61 10.19
CA ILE A 18 12.47 15.60 10.37
C ILE A 18 12.76 14.62 11.51
N PHE A 19 13.22 13.41 11.20
CA PHE A 19 13.82 12.53 12.20
C PHE A 19 15.29 12.89 12.37
N ALA A 20 15.57 13.71 13.37
CA ALA A 20 16.87 13.75 14.02
C ALA A 20 16.97 12.51 14.93
N PHE A 21 17.80 11.54 14.57
CA PHE A 21 18.20 10.48 15.48
C PHE A 21 19.72 10.53 15.72
N SER A 22 20.02 10.58 17.00
CA SER A 22 21.32 10.65 17.65
C SER A 22 22.32 9.60 17.17
N CYS A 23 23.60 10.01 17.18
CA CYS A 23 24.74 9.11 17.23
C CYS A 23 24.61 8.12 18.40
N SER A 24 24.83 6.84 18.12
CA SER A 24 25.35 5.87 19.09
C SER A 24 26.42 5.03 18.39
N LYS A 25 27.62 5.02 18.99
CA LYS A 25 28.80 4.29 18.53
C LYS A 25 28.71 2.81 18.93
N SER A 26 29.19 1.94 18.01
CA SER A 26 30.04 0.73 18.17
C SER A 26 29.90 -0.15 19.43
N ASP A 27 29.84 -1.48 19.39
CA ASP A 27 30.60 -2.46 18.60
C ASP A 27 29.94 -3.87 18.62
N SER A 28 30.46 -4.72 17.73
CA SER A 28 30.58 -6.20 17.79
C SER A 28 29.67 -7.05 16.87
N ASP A 29 30.36 -7.94 16.16
CA ASP A 29 29.94 -8.80 15.06
C ASP A 29 28.77 -9.73 15.38
N ASP A 30 27.75 -9.75 14.52
CA ASP A 30 27.24 -10.99 13.94
C ASP A 30 26.46 -10.71 12.64
N THR A 31 26.37 -11.72 11.80
CA THR A 31 26.05 -11.69 10.37
C THR A 31 24.73 -10.98 9.94
N THR A 32 24.86 -10.10 8.93
CA THR A 32 23.86 -9.77 7.88
C THR A 32 22.47 -9.25 8.28
N THR A 33 22.39 -8.05 8.86
CA THR A 33 21.23 -7.13 8.71
C THR A 33 21.66 -5.65 8.68
N LYS A 34 22.82 -5.34 8.10
CA LYS A 34 23.28 -3.94 7.97
C LYS A 34 22.31 -3.13 7.11
N GLY A 35 21.45 -2.33 7.72
CA GLY A 35 20.69 -1.27 7.05
C GLY A 35 19.18 -1.25 7.28
N CYS A 36 18.58 -2.34 7.79
CA CYS A 36 17.13 -2.40 8.00
C CYS A 36 16.66 -1.72 9.29
N ASP A 37 17.56 -1.35 10.20
CA ASP A 37 17.23 -0.72 11.50
C ASP A 37 16.50 0.63 11.35
N LYS A 38 16.53 1.21 10.14
CA LYS A 38 15.80 2.43 9.80
C LYS A 38 14.31 2.19 9.53
N PHE A 39 13.89 0.95 9.38
CA PHE A 39 12.49 0.57 9.19
C PHE A 39 11.88 0.09 10.50
N GLY A 40 10.57 0.28 10.65
CA GLY A 40 9.83 -0.20 11.82
C GLY A 40 9.86 -1.73 11.96
N PRO A 41 9.35 -2.26 13.09
CA PRO A 41 9.27 -3.70 13.31
C PRO A 41 8.46 -4.37 12.18
N THR A 42 8.94 -5.52 11.72
CA THR A 42 8.26 -6.27 10.67
C THR A 42 7.08 -7.04 11.25
N THR A 43 5.93 -7.00 10.58
CA THR A 43 4.69 -7.68 11.04
C THR A 43 4.42 -8.99 10.30
N GLY A 44 5.28 -9.33 9.34
CA GLY A 44 5.17 -10.53 8.52
C GLY A 44 5.97 -10.39 7.22
N THR A 45 5.55 -11.13 6.20
CA THR A 45 6.16 -11.11 4.86
C THR A 45 5.09 -10.89 3.80
N ALA A 46 5.43 -10.15 2.75
CA ALA A 46 4.62 -10.01 1.53
C ALA A 46 5.44 -10.42 0.31
N VAL A 47 4.79 -11.02 -0.69
CA VAL A 47 5.42 -11.28 -1.98
C VAL A 47 5.08 -10.12 -2.92
N ILE A 48 6.08 -9.33 -3.31
CA ILE A 48 5.93 -8.17 -4.20
C ILE A 48 6.74 -8.44 -5.45
N ASN A 49 6.10 -8.42 -6.62
CA ASN A 49 6.74 -8.73 -7.91
C ASN A 49 7.49 -10.07 -7.90
N GLY A 50 6.95 -11.07 -7.20
CA GLY A 50 7.55 -12.40 -7.05
C GLY A 50 8.64 -12.50 -5.97
N ASN A 51 9.08 -11.38 -5.40
CA ASN A 51 10.13 -11.36 -4.37
C ASN A 51 9.53 -11.31 -2.97
N SER A 52 10.12 -12.04 -2.02
CA SER A 52 9.75 -11.94 -0.61
C SER A 52 10.28 -10.64 -0.02
N ASN A 53 9.39 -9.86 0.58
CA ASN A 53 9.68 -8.58 1.22
C ASN A 53 9.21 -8.64 2.68
N ASN A 54 9.96 -7.97 3.56
CA ASN A 54 9.57 -7.83 4.95
C ASN A 54 8.43 -6.80 5.03
N LEU A 55 7.29 -7.20 5.60
CA LEU A 55 6.13 -6.31 5.74
C LEU A 55 6.39 -5.32 6.87
N ILE A 56 6.42 -4.01 6.56
CA ILE A 56 6.69 -2.94 7.53
C ILE A 56 5.50 -1.98 7.71
N LEU A 57 4.50 -2.06 6.84
CA LEU A 57 3.28 -1.26 6.90
C LEU A 57 2.09 -2.13 6.53
N ALA A 58 1.08 -2.13 7.38
CA ALA A 58 -0.22 -2.73 7.12
C ALA A 58 -1.30 -1.92 7.84
N GLN A 59 -2.14 -1.23 7.09
CA GLN A 59 -3.25 -0.44 7.61
C GLN A 59 -4.52 -0.77 6.85
N TYR A 60 -5.63 -0.77 7.58
CA TYR A 60 -6.97 -0.97 7.05
C TYR A 60 -7.90 0.07 7.66
N LEU A 61 -8.66 0.75 6.81
CA LEU A 61 -9.67 1.73 7.20
C LEU A 61 -11.01 1.32 6.58
N LEU A 62 -12.06 1.40 7.37
CA LEU A 62 -13.44 1.20 6.93
C LEU A 62 -14.23 2.48 7.18
N THR A 63 -14.84 3.02 6.14
CA THR A 63 -15.80 4.12 6.21
C THR A 63 -17.16 3.63 5.75
N ASP A 64 -18.23 4.08 6.40
CA ASP A 64 -19.63 3.81 6.05
C ASP A 64 -20.29 5.13 5.67
N ASP A 65 -20.82 5.20 4.44
CA ASP A 65 -21.61 6.33 3.95
C ASP A 65 -23.02 5.85 3.57
N PHE A 66 -23.88 5.73 4.58
CA PHE A 66 -25.29 5.39 4.44
C PHE A 66 -25.57 4.08 3.68
N GLY A 67 -24.75 3.05 3.91
CA GLY A 67 -24.95 1.71 3.34
C GLY A 67 -24.00 1.33 2.21
N ASP A 68 -23.21 2.30 1.73
CA ASP A 68 -22.01 2.04 0.92
C ASP A 68 -20.77 2.07 1.82
N PHE A 69 -19.90 1.08 1.65
CA PHE A 69 -18.70 0.88 2.45
C PHE A 69 -17.46 1.14 1.60
N GLU A 70 -16.59 2.01 2.11
CA GLU A 70 -15.26 2.26 1.54
C GLU A 70 -14.20 1.56 2.40
N HIS A 71 -13.45 0.66 1.77
CA HIS A 71 -12.40 -0.13 2.39
C HIS A 71 -11.03 0.32 1.88
N GLY A 72 -10.32 1.12 2.68
CA GLY A 72 -8.98 1.59 2.36
C GLY A 72 -7.90 0.68 2.93
N PHE A 73 -6.90 0.34 2.13
CA PHE A 73 -5.76 -0.48 2.52
C PHE A 73 -4.44 0.22 2.20
N GLN A 74 -3.48 0.09 3.10
CA GLN A 74 -2.07 0.39 2.83
C GLN A 74 -1.20 -0.78 3.24
N ILE A 75 -0.42 -1.32 2.30
CA ILE A 75 0.47 -2.47 2.51
C ILE A 75 1.85 -2.11 1.97
N GLY A 76 2.86 -2.10 2.83
CA GLY A 76 4.22 -1.72 2.46
C GLY A 76 5.24 -2.77 2.87
N GLY A 77 6.10 -3.15 1.92
CA GLY A 77 7.19 -4.09 2.13
C GLY A 77 8.54 -3.49 1.79
N VAL A 78 9.56 -3.87 2.56
CA VAL A 78 10.96 -3.53 2.30
C VAL A 78 11.70 -4.74 1.71
N SER A 79 12.55 -4.48 0.74
CA SER A 79 13.43 -5.47 0.13
C SER A 79 14.41 -6.06 1.14
N SER A 80 14.86 -7.29 0.87
CA SER A 80 15.80 -8.00 1.76
C SER A 80 17.14 -7.29 1.98
N ASP A 81 17.57 -6.46 1.01
CA ASP A 81 18.77 -5.63 1.09
C ASP A 81 18.51 -4.25 1.71
N CYS A 82 17.28 -3.99 2.17
CA CYS A 82 16.86 -2.78 2.87
C CYS A 82 17.01 -1.49 2.03
N ASN A 83 17.14 -1.61 0.71
CA ASN A 83 17.39 -0.46 -0.19
C ASN A 83 16.14 0.03 -0.90
N GLU A 84 15.06 -0.75 -0.91
CA GLU A 84 13.81 -0.41 -1.60
C GLU A 84 12.60 -0.67 -0.71
N LEU A 85 11.71 0.31 -0.63
CA LEU A 85 10.39 0.23 -0.01
C LEU A 85 9.34 0.35 -1.12
N ILE A 86 8.40 -0.59 -1.15
CA ILE A 86 7.25 -0.55 -2.05
C ILE A 86 5.98 -0.54 -1.20
N THR A 87 5.14 0.47 -1.39
CA THR A 87 3.85 0.63 -0.71
C THR A 87 2.72 0.63 -1.71
N PHE A 88 1.73 -0.22 -1.47
CA PHE A 88 0.47 -0.28 -2.19
C PHE A 88 -0.59 0.45 -1.37
N GLY A 89 -1.25 1.43 -1.98
CA GLY A 89 -2.48 2.01 -1.48
C GLY A 89 -3.63 1.62 -2.40
N PHE A 90 -4.74 1.15 -1.86
CA PHE A 90 -5.94 0.90 -2.67
C PHE A 90 -7.22 0.99 -1.85
N ASP A 91 -8.27 1.43 -2.51
CA ASP A 91 -9.60 1.61 -1.95
C ASP A 91 -10.59 0.74 -2.73
N ILE A 92 -11.52 0.13 -2.00
CA ILE A 92 -12.61 -0.67 -2.55
C ILE A 92 -13.92 -0.10 -2.05
N GLU A 93 -14.77 0.29 -2.97
CA GLU A 93 -16.15 0.69 -2.68
C GLU A 93 -17.07 -0.52 -2.92
N ASN A 94 -17.85 -0.92 -1.93
CA ASN A 94 -18.84 -1.99 -2.08
C ASN A 94 -20.01 -1.85 -1.09
N SER A 95 -21.07 -2.65 -1.22
CA SER A 95 -22.26 -2.56 -0.37
C SER A 95 -22.26 -3.50 0.84
N ASN A 96 -21.10 -4.01 1.26
CA ASN A 96 -20.91 -4.94 2.37
C ASN A 96 -19.88 -4.40 3.37
N SER A 97 -20.09 -4.64 4.66
CA SER A 97 -19.10 -4.28 5.69
C SER A 97 -17.81 -5.13 5.65
N SER A 98 -17.75 -6.13 4.77
CA SER A 98 -16.57 -6.96 4.54
C SER A 98 -15.91 -6.60 3.20
N PRO A 99 -14.59 -6.39 3.16
CA PRO A 99 -13.86 -6.11 1.93
C PRO A 99 -13.65 -7.35 1.05
N ALA A 100 -14.20 -8.50 1.42
CA ALA A 100 -13.94 -9.76 0.74
C ALA A 100 -14.65 -9.81 -0.61
N GLY A 101 -13.90 -10.15 -1.66
CA GLY A 101 -14.41 -10.16 -3.02
C GLY A 101 -13.30 -10.13 -4.06
N THR A 102 -13.73 -9.97 -5.30
CA THR A 102 -12.85 -9.82 -6.46
C THR A 102 -13.23 -8.54 -7.17
N TYR A 103 -12.30 -7.60 -7.25
CA TYR A 103 -12.54 -6.24 -7.71
C TYR A 103 -11.65 -5.93 -8.91
N PRO A 104 -12.22 -5.59 -10.08
CA PRO A 104 -11.44 -5.05 -11.18
C PRO A 104 -10.87 -3.69 -10.78
N ILE A 105 -9.61 -3.45 -11.13
CA ILE A 105 -8.96 -2.16 -10.92
C ILE A 105 -9.39 -1.20 -12.03
N LYS A 106 -9.78 0.01 -11.64
CA LYS A 106 -10.18 1.10 -12.54
C LYS A 106 -9.45 2.38 -12.17
N SER A 107 -9.31 3.27 -13.15
CA SER A 107 -8.89 4.65 -12.85
C SER A 107 -9.97 5.34 -12.03
N LEU A 108 -9.59 6.35 -11.24
CA LEU A 108 -10.52 7.12 -10.41
C LEU A 108 -11.72 7.65 -11.21
N SER A 109 -11.47 8.15 -12.42
CA SER A 109 -12.50 8.67 -13.33
C SER A 109 -13.51 7.64 -13.86
N SER A 110 -13.22 6.34 -13.72
CA SER A 110 -14.05 5.23 -14.20
C SER A 110 -14.42 4.24 -13.09
N SER A 111 -14.17 4.64 -11.84
CA SER A 111 -14.46 3.84 -10.66
C SER A 111 -15.92 3.98 -10.21
N GLY A 112 -16.34 3.05 -9.38
CA GLY A 112 -17.63 3.01 -8.70
C GLY A 112 -17.77 1.74 -7.86
N ILE A 113 -18.99 1.46 -7.42
CA ILE A 113 -19.30 0.29 -6.59
C ILE A 113 -18.77 -1.01 -7.24
N ASN A 114 -18.18 -1.87 -6.40
CA ASN A 114 -17.53 -3.14 -6.75
C ASN A 114 -16.32 -2.99 -7.68
N THR A 115 -15.62 -1.86 -7.61
CA THR A 115 -14.32 -1.67 -8.27
C THR A 115 -13.26 -1.27 -7.24
N ALA A 116 -11.99 -1.43 -7.63
CA ALA A 116 -10.87 -0.94 -6.85
C ALA A 116 -10.18 0.22 -7.56
N THR A 117 -9.72 1.20 -6.80
CA THR A 117 -8.75 2.21 -7.23
C THR A 117 -7.49 2.04 -6.39
N GLY A 118 -6.36 2.57 -6.86
CA GLY A 118 -5.13 2.49 -6.06
C GLY A 118 -3.91 3.05 -6.75
N ASN A 119 -2.82 3.02 -6.02
CA ASN A 119 -1.51 3.52 -6.42
C ASN A 119 -0.39 2.69 -5.79
N VAL A 120 0.80 2.84 -6.37
CA VAL A 120 2.04 2.29 -5.83
C VAL A 120 3.02 3.43 -5.60
N ILE A 121 3.64 3.41 -4.43
CA ILE A 121 4.79 4.26 -4.10
C ILE A 121 6.01 3.35 -4.02
N GLN A 122 7.05 3.68 -4.78
CA GLN A 122 8.36 3.02 -4.67
C GLN A 122 9.36 4.04 -4.16
N GLN A 123 10.17 3.65 -3.18
CA GLN A 123 11.19 4.50 -2.58
C GLN A 123 12.51 3.75 -2.48
N LYS A 124 13.56 4.30 -3.08
CA LYS A 124 14.94 3.84 -2.89
C LYS A 124 15.61 4.62 -1.79
N VAL A 125 16.42 3.94 -0.98
CA VAL A 125 17.14 4.53 0.15
C VAL A 125 18.48 5.13 -0.29
N SER A 126 19.15 4.57 -1.31
CA SER A 126 20.43 5.10 -1.81
C SER A 126 20.69 4.72 -3.28
N PRO A 127 20.86 5.70 -4.20
CA PRO A 127 20.52 7.11 -4.01
C PRO A 127 19.03 7.27 -3.67
N VAL A 128 18.70 8.27 -2.85
CA VAL A 128 17.30 8.50 -2.45
C VAL A 128 16.48 8.92 -3.66
N SER A 129 15.43 8.16 -3.96
CA SER A 129 14.45 8.50 -4.99
C SER A 129 13.08 7.96 -4.60
N GLN A 130 12.01 8.63 -5.02
CA GLN A 130 10.65 8.16 -4.82
C GLN A 130 9.86 8.33 -6.12
N SER A 131 9.00 7.36 -6.41
CA SER A 131 8.00 7.43 -7.47
C SER A 131 6.61 7.16 -6.90
N PHE A 132 5.61 7.78 -7.52
CA PHE A 132 4.20 7.53 -7.27
C PHE A 132 3.56 7.23 -8.62
N VAL A 133 2.90 6.09 -8.75
CA VAL A 133 2.25 5.68 -9.99
C VAL A 133 0.89 5.08 -9.69
N GLU A 134 -0.14 5.55 -10.36
CA GLU A 134 -1.51 5.06 -10.22
C GLU A 134 -1.69 3.70 -10.89
N MET A 135 -2.59 2.88 -10.35
CA MET A 135 -3.02 1.65 -10.99
C MET A 135 -4.06 1.96 -12.06
N LYS A 136 -3.84 1.48 -13.28
CA LYS A 136 -4.70 1.72 -14.44
C LYS A 136 -5.72 0.60 -14.66
N SER A 137 -5.28 -0.65 -14.51
CA SER A 137 -6.12 -1.84 -14.70
C SER A 137 -5.55 -3.03 -13.95
N GLY A 138 -6.29 -4.13 -13.90
CA GLY A 138 -5.91 -5.35 -13.20
C GLY A 138 -7.02 -5.85 -12.30
N GLN A 139 -6.65 -6.55 -11.23
CA GLN A 139 -7.59 -7.16 -10.30
C GLN A 139 -7.00 -7.25 -8.89
N ILE A 140 -7.85 -7.00 -7.90
CA ILE A 140 -7.61 -7.29 -6.48
C ILE A 140 -8.57 -8.40 -6.04
N VAL A 141 -8.04 -9.41 -5.35
CA VAL A 141 -8.80 -10.48 -4.72
C VAL A 141 -8.52 -10.46 -3.22
N ILE A 142 -9.57 -10.34 -2.43
CA ILE A 142 -9.50 -10.33 -0.96
C ILE A 142 -10.32 -11.49 -0.43
N LYS A 143 -9.71 -12.35 0.38
CA LYS A 143 -10.37 -13.49 1.03
C LYS A 143 -10.26 -13.36 2.54
N VAL A 144 -11.34 -13.64 3.25
CA VAL A 144 -11.30 -13.82 4.71
C VAL A 144 -10.69 -15.18 5.01
N VAL A 145 -9.61 -15.21 5.80
CA VAL A 145 -8.94 -16.45 6.24
C VAL A 145 -8.89 -16.58 7.77
N GLY A 146 -9.53 -15.65 8.48
CA GLY A 146 -9.68 -15.65 9.93
C GLY A 146 -10.34 -14.36 10.40
N THR A 147 -10.49 -14.21 11.72
CA THR A 147 -11.08 -12.99 12.32
C THR A 147 -10.21 -11.78 11.99
N LYS A 148 -10.74 -10.85 11.18
CA LYS A 148 -10.03 -9.68 10.65
C LYS A 148 -8.71 -10.01 9.93
N LYS A 149 -8.58 -11.25 9.46
CA LYS A 149 -7.39 -11.74 8.76
C LYS A 149 -7.74 -12.00 7.31
N PHE A 150 -6.99 -11.38 6.40
CA PHE A 150 -7.27 -11.40 4.97
C PHE A 150 -6.06 -11.89 4.18
N GLU A 151 -6.33 -12.74 3.18
CA GLU A 151 -5.41 -12.99 2.07
C GLU A 151 -5.74 -12.00 0.96
N ILE A 152 -4.77 -11.17 0.59
CA ILE A 152 -4.90 -10.13 -0.44
C ILE A 152 -3.96 -10.50 -1.58
N THR A 153 -4.50 -10.62 -2.78
CA THR A 153 -3.74 -10.80 -4.03
C THR A 153 -4.10 -9.68 -5.00
N LEU A 154 -3.10 -8.96 -5.47
CA LEU A 154 -3.24 -7.85 -6.40
C LEU A 154 -2.33 -8.09 -7.59
N ASN A 155 -2.86 -7.89 -8.80
CA ASN A 155 -2.09 -7.81 -10.03
C ASN A 155 -2.58 -6.60 -10.79
N ALA A 156 -1.69 -5.65 -11.11
CA ALA A 156 -2.06 -4.40 -11.74
C ALA A 156 -1.11 -4.01 -12.87
N VAL A 157 -1.67 -3.32 -13.87
CA VAL A 157 -0.93 -2.51 -14.84
C VAL A 157 -0.99 -1.07 -14.36
N LEU A 158 0.16 -0.42 -14.26
CA LEU A 158 0.30 0.95 -13.82
C LEU A 158 0.12 1.94 -14.99
N THR A 159 -0.07 3.23 -14.69
CA THR A 159 -0.24 4.27 -15.73
C THR A 159 0.99 4.46 -16.60
N ASP A 160 2.19 4.10 -16.11
CA ASP A 160 3.45 4.05 -16.85
C ASP A 160 3.64 2.75 -17.67
N GLN A 161 2.61 1.90 -17.74
CA GLN A 161 2.58 0.60 -18.43
C GLN A 161 3.41 -0.52 -17.77
N SER A 162 4.04 -0.27 -16.62
CA SER A 162 4.68 -1.34 -15.86
C SER A 162 3.65 -2.25 -15.19
N ASN A 163 4.05 -3.48 -14.87
CA ASN A 163 3.23 -4.44 -14.14
C ASN A 163 3.70 -4.51 -12.69
N VAL A 164 2.76 -4.68 -11.77
CA VAL A 164 3.03 -4.89 -10.36
C VAL A 164 2.15 -6.00 -9.80
N SER A 165 2.68 -6.75 -8.84
CA SER A 165 1.91 -7.75 -8.10
C SER A 165 2.23 -7.69 -6.61
N LEU A 166 1.21 -8.02 -5.80
CA LEU A 166 1.29 -8.16 -4.36
C LEU A 166 0.52 -9.42 -3.95
N LYS A 167 1.12 -10.21 -3.06
CA LYS A 167 0.43 -11.23 -2.28
C LYS A 167 0.80 -11.06 -0.82
N ALA A 168 -0.19 -10.80 0.03
CA ALA A 168 -0.01 -10.65 1.47
C ALA A 168 -1.09 -11.40 2.24
N THR A 169 -0.76 -11.87 3.43
CA THR A 169 -1.76 -12.37 4.40
C THR A 169 -1.56 -11.62 5.70
N GLN A 170 -2.56 -10.84 6.10
CA GLN A 170 -2.41 -9.92 7.21
C GLN A 170 -3.68 -9.84 8.06
N GLN A 171 -3.48 -9.74 9.37
CA GLN A 171 -4.53 -9.41 10.32
C GLN A 171 -4.48 -7.91 10.61
N PHE A 172 -5.63 -7.23 10.53
CA PHE A 172 -5.76 -5.79 10.76
C PHE A 172 -6.61 -5.48 11.99
#